data_AF-A0A3N5VEC2-F1
#
_entry.id   AF-A0A3N5VEC2-F1
#
_cell.length_a   1.000
_cell.length_b   1.000
_cell.length_c   1.000
_cell.angle_alpha   90.00
_cell.angle_beta   90.00
_cell.angle_gamma   90.00
#
_symmetry.space_group_name_H-M   'P 1'
#
loop_
_entity.id
_entity.type
_entity.pdbx_description
1 polymer ?
#
loop_
_entity_poly.entity_id
_entity_poly.type
_entity_poly.pdbx_seq_one_letter_code
_entity_poly.pdbx_strand_id
1 'polypeptide(L)'
;MSTVKSTPNWVKINILDKQTHKMFLLDGKPLSPDVAFVTPDGTQYPANWLRLSSPEDRAAIGITEVPDPPVYDQRFYWGYDQDGNLIPKDHTQLVTQWKQQTSQTAYTLLFPTDWMIVREFDDGTPADADTKTWRQLIRTTCANKNDSIEATTDTDELAQFITGPLYPVWPTQEDLTQPYPSWTRNPVTGKWEAPVPYPNDGKNYEWDENTQSWILVPDMLPVVTPPLVD
;
A
#
# COMPACT_ATOMS: atom_id res chain seq x y z
N MET A 1 55.30 -20.26 2.47
CA MET A 1 54.89 -19.19 3.41
C MET A 1 53.43 -18.88 3.13
N SER A 2 52.51 -19.55 3.84
CA SER A 2 51.07 -19.37 3.66
C SER A 2 50.58 -18.28 4.61
N THR A 3 50.22 -17.12 4.07
CA THR A 3 49.60 -16.03 4.83
C THR A 3 48.13 -16.36 5.06
N VAL A 4 47.79 -16.80 6.27
CA VAL A 4 46.41 -16.88 6.76
C VAL A 4 45.88 -15.45 6.83
N LYS A 5 44.98 -15.09 5.91
CA LYS A 5 44.26 -13.80 5.97
C LYS A 5 43.32 -13.84 7.17
N SER A 6 43.74 -13.23 8.27
CA SER A 6 42.89 -12.87 9.40
C SER A 6 41.75 -12.00 8.89
N THR A 7 40.52 -12.53 8.89
CA THR A 7 39.32 -11.75 8.63
C THR A 7 39.13 -10.72 9.75
N PRO A 8 38.91 -9.42 9.42
CA PRO A 8 38.76 -8.36 10.40
C PRO A 8 37.57 -8.59 11.36
N ASN A 9 37.79 -8.30 12.64
CA ASN A 9 36.87 -8.57 13.75
C ASN A 9 35.56 -7.76 13.72
N TRP A 10 35.39 -6.83 12.78
CA TRP A 10 34.18 -6.00 12.64
C TRP A 10 33.09 -6.62 11.73
N VAL A 11 33.40 -7.71 11.01
CA VAL A 11 32.38 -8.48 10.26
C VAL A 11 31.59 -9.40 11.21
N LYS A 12 32.10 -9.66 12.42
CA LYS A 12 31.43 -10.51 13.43
C LYS A 12 30.35 -9.78 14.25
N ILE A 13 30.22 -8.46 14.14
CA ILE A 13 29.36 -7.67 15.02
C ILE A 13 27.94 -7.47 14.46
N ASN A 14 27.70 -7.71 13.16
CA ASN A 14 26.35 -7.61 12.57
C ASN A 14 25.68 -8.98 12.30
N ILE A 15 26.12 -10.04 12.99
CA ILE A 15 25.43 -11.34 13.06
C ILE A 15 24.95 -11.59 14.51
N LEU A 16 24.65 -10.53 15.25
CA LEU A 16 23.86 -10.64 16.47
C LEU A 16 22.45 -10.17 16.13
N ASP A 17 21.62 -11.18 15.86
CA ASP A 17 20.17 -11.14 15.97
C ASP A 17 19.50 -10.00 15.19
N LYS A 18 19.30 -10.21 13.88
CA LYS A 18 18.04 -9.71 13.29
C LYS A 18 16.97 -10.25 14.21
N GLN A 19 16.39 -9.42 15.07
CA GLN A 19 15.23 -9.78 15.88
C GLN A 19 14.19 -10.35 14.92
N THR A 20 14.22 -11.67 14.71
CA THR A 20 13.03 -12.42 14.37
C THR A 20 12.12 -12.13 15.53
N HIS A 21 11.07 -11.37 15.28
CA HIS A 21 10.03 -11.21 16.29
C HIS A 21 9.58 -12.62 16.67
N LYS A 22 9.87 -13.00 17.90
CA LYS A 22 9.63 -14.31 18.48
C LYS A 22 8.76 -14.11 19.69
N MET A 23 7.73 -14.93 19.79
CA MET A 23 6.85 -15.02 20.94
C MET A 23 7.48 -15.98 21.95
N PHE A 24 7.62 -15.53 23.19
CA PHE A 24 8.02 -16.40 24.31
C PHE A 24 6.76 -17.03 24.90
N LEU A 25 6.72 -18.36 24.97
CA LEU A 25 5.61 -19.11 25.57
C LEU A 25 6.06 -19.80 26.85
N LEU A 26 5.36 -19.59 27.96
CA LEU A 26 5.51 -20.39 29.19
C LEU A 26 4.20 -21.15 29.44
N ASP A 27 4.26 -22.47 29.50
CA ASP A 27 3.07 -23.34 29.58
C ASP A 27 2.00 -23.03 28.50
N GLY A 28 2.45 -22.66 27.30
CA GLY A 28 1.58 -22.26 26.19
C GLY A 28 0.97 -20.86 26.30
N LYS A 29 1.32 -20.06 27.31
CA LYS A 29 0.87 -18.67 27.46
C LYS A 29 1.93 -17.68 26.97
N PRO A 30 1.56 -16.66 26.18
CA PRO A 30 2.51 -15.65 25.71
C PRO A 30 3.03 -14.80 26.86
N LEU A 31 4.34 -14.61 26.90
CA LEU A 31 5.04 -13.70 27.79
C LEU A 31 5.52 -12.47 27.02
N SER A 32 5.29 -11.31 27.63
CA SER A 32 5.83 -10.05 27.11
C SER A 32 7.31 -9.93 27.52
N PRO A 33 8.23 -9.58 26.60
CA PRO A 33 9.67 -9.51 26.87
C PRO A 33 10.09 -8.53 27.98
N ASP A 34 9.23 -7.54 28.29
CA ASP A 34 9.51 -6.45 29.23
C ASP A 34 8.58 -6.48 30.46
N VAL A 35 8.05 -7.65 30.83
CA VAL A 35 7.15 -7.84 31.98
C VAL A 35 7.68 -8.94 32.91
N ALA A 36 7.72 -8.64 34.21
CA ALA A 36 8.12 -9.63 35.21
C ALA A 36 7.09 -10.78 35.26
N PHE A 37 7.56 -12.01 35.40
CA PHE A 37 6.69 -13.20 35.40
C PHE A 37 7.11 -14.19 36.49
N VAL A 38 6.21 -15.12 36.81
CA VAL A 38 6.42 -16.15 37.82
C VAL A 38 6.20 -17.51 37.17
N THR A 39 7.14 -18.43 37.37
CA THR A 39 7.06 -19.81 36.87
C THR A 39 6.20 -20.69 37.78
N PRO A 40 5.72 -21.86 37.30
CA PRO A 40 4.83 -22.74 38.08
C PRO A 40 5.41 -23.24 39.41
N ASP A 41 6.74 -23.30 39.51
CA ASP A 41 7.50 -23.64 40.72
C ASP A 41 7.56 -22.49 41.74
N GLY A 42 7.01 -21.32 41.42
CA GLY A 42 6.96 -20.14 42.28
C GLY A 42 8.15 -19.18 42.14
N THR A 43 9.08 -19.44 41.21
CA THR A 43 10.25 -18.57 40.99
C THR A 43 9.85 -17.28 40.24
N GLN A 44 10.24 -16.11 40.74
CA GLN A 44 9.96 -14.81 40.12
C GLN A 44 11.14 -14.29 39.30
N TYR A 45 10.87 -13.92 38.05
CA TYR A 45 11.85 -13.36 37.12
C TYR A 45 11.59 -11.85 36.88
N PRO A 46 12.65 -11.02 36.83
CA PRO A 46 12.51 -9.59 36.60
C PRO A 46 12.13 -9.27 35.14
N ALA A 47 11.58 -8.07 34.93
CA ALA A 47 10.99 -7.66 33.65
C ALA A 47 11.92 -7.72 32.45
N ASN A 48 13.23 -7.50 32.65
CA ASN A 48 14.23 -7.53 31.58
C ASN A 48 14.84 -8.93 31.36
N TRP A 49 14.47 -9.93 32.16
CA TRP A 49 15.15 -11.22 32.16
C TRP A 49 15.05 -11.92 30.79
N LEU A 50 13.88 -11.91 30.15
CA LEU A 50 13.67 -12.55 28.84
C LEU A 50 14.60 -12.02 27.75
N ARG A 51 14.96 -10.73 27.79
CA ARG A 51 15.86 -10.08 26.83
C ARG A 51 17.34 -10.38 27.10
N LEU A 52 17.68 -10.70 28.34
CA LEU A 52 19.06 -10.88 28.79
C LEU A 52 19.45 -12.35 28.96
N SER A 53 18.48 -13.24 29.09
CA SER A 53 18.71 -14.68 29.20
C SER A 53 19.18 -15.28 27.88
N SER A 54 19.93 -16.37 27.96
CA SER A 54 20.24 -17.18 26.79
C SER A 54 19.02 -18.02 26.37
N PRO A 55 18.94 -18.48 25.12
CA PRO A 55 17.92 -19.47 24.71
C PRO A 55 17.91 -20.71 25.60
N GLU A 56 19.09 -21.16 26.04
CA GLU A 56 19.27 -22.29 26.95
C GLU A 56 18.65 -22.03 28.32
N ASP A 57 18.87 -20.84 28.90
CA ASP A 57 18.28 -20.45 30.18
C ASP A 57 16.75 -20.36 30.11
N ARG A 58 16.21 -19.84 28.99
CA ARG A 58 14.76 -19.80 28.75
C ARG A 58 14.18 -21.20 28.64
N ALA A 59 14.80 -22.08 27.86
CA ALA A 59 14.36 -23.46 27.71
C ALA A 59 14.41 -24.24 29.03
N ALA A 60 15.41 -23.99 29.88
CA ALA A 60 15.56 -24.66 31.17
C ALA A 60 14.38 -24.42 32.13
N ILE A 61 13.71 -23.28 32.02
CA ILE A 61 12.55 -22.92 32.84
C ILE A 61 11.21 -23.18 32.12
N GLY A 62 11.25 -23.91 31.01
CA GLY A 62 10.05 -24.30 30.24
C GLY A 62 9.56 -23.26 29.24
N ILE A 63 10.36 -22.23 28.93
CA ILE A 63 9.99 -21.25 27.91
C ILE A 63 10.32 -21.78 26.52
N THR A 64 9.30 -21.80 25.66
CA THR A 64 9.44 -22.12 24.25
C THR A 64 9.48 -20.84 23.43
N GLU A 65 10.49 -20.70 22.58
CA GLU A 65 10.57 -19.64 21.59
C GLU A 65 9.87 -20.09 20.31
N VAL A 66 8.78 -19.41 19.95
CA VAL A 66 8.06 -19.66 18.69
C VAL A 66 8.21 -18.41 17.82
N PRO A 67 8.47 -18.55 16.50
CA PRO A 67 8.39 -17.41 15.60
C PRO A 67 7.03 -16.72 15.74
N ASP A 68 6.99 -15.40 15.64
CA ASP A 68 5.72 -14.70 15.60
C ASP A 68 4.87 -15.22 14.42
N PRO A 69 3.55 -15.38 14.62
CA PRO A 69 2.70 -15.79 13.53
C PRO A 69 2.77 -14.75 12.41
N PRO A 70 2.82 -15.17 11.14
CA PRO A 70 2.84 -14.24 10.03
C PRO A 70 1.60 -13.35 10.06
N VAL A 71 1.76 -12.08 9.69
CA VAL A 71 0.64 -11.14 9.56
C VAL A 71 -0.11 -11.43 8.25
N TYR A 72 -1.42 -11.20 8.24
CA TYR A 72 -2.28 -11.35 7.06
C TYR A 72 -3.29 -10.21 6.98
N ASP A 73 -3.82 -9.94 5.78
CA ASP A 73 -4.88 -8.94 5.60
C ASP A 73 -6.22 -9.50 6.07
N GLN A 74 -6.64 -9.06 7.26
CA GLN A 74 -7.88 -9.48 7.90
C GLN A 74 -9.14 -9.11 7.10
N ARG A 75 -9.05 -8.24 6.08
CA ARG A 75 -10.19 -7.96 5.20
C ARG A 75 -10.54 -9.15 4.32
N PHE A 76 -9.55 -9.97 3.95
CA PHE A 76 -9.69 -11.07 3.00
C PHE A 76 -9.57 -12.46 3.64
N TYR A 77 -8.80 -12.59 4.73
CA TYR A 77 -8.50 -13.89 5.34
C TYR A 77 -8.88 -13.95 6.81
N TRP A 78 -9.12 -15.18 7.31
CA TRP A 78 -9.36 -15.46 8.73
C TRP A 78 -8.08 -15.75 9.51
N GLY A 79 -7.00 -16.17 8.84
CA GLY A 79 -5.74 -16.56 9.45
C GLY A 79 -5.01 -17.59 8.60
N TYR A 80 -4.16 -18.39 9.26
CA TYR A 80 -3.44 -19.50 8.65
C TYR A 80 -4.01 -20.84 9.13
N ASP A 81 -3.99 -21.85 8.26
CA ASP A 81 -4.29 -23.23 8.62
C ASP A 81 -3.10 -23.93 9.30
N GLN A 82 -3.24 -25.23 9.59
CA GLN A 82 -2.20 -26.04 10.23
C GLN A 82 -0.95 -26.23 9.36
N ASP A 83 -1.09 -26.10 8.04
CA ASP A 83 -0.04 -26.26 7.05
C ASP A 83 0.63 -24.91 6.69
N GLY A 84 0.13 -23.81 7.26
CA GLY A 84 0.64 -22.46 7.02
C GLY A 84 0.08 -21.77 5.78
N ASN A 85 -1.04 -22.25 5.22
CA ASN A 85 -1.73 -21.58 4.12
C ASN A 85 -2.78 -20.61 4.65
N LEU A 86 -3.06 -19.55 3.90
CA LEU A 86 -4.11 -18.59 4.25
C LEU A 86 -5.50 -19.22 4.14
N ILE A 87 -6.35 -18.94 5.12
CA ILE A 87 -7.77 -19.34 5.12
C ILE A 87 -8.60 -18.18 4.55
N PRO A 88 -9.05 -18.26 3.28
CA PRO A 88 -9.82 -17.19 2.66
C PRO A 88 -11.21 -17.08 3.29
N LYS A 89 -11.71 -15.85 3.36
CA LYS A 89 -13.14 -15.59 3.55
C LYS A 89 -13.92 -15.97 2.29
N ASP A 90 -15.24 -16.04 2.41
CA ASP A 90 -16.11 -16.36 1.28
C ASP A 90 -15.95 -15.34 0.14
N HIS A 91 -15.42 -15.81 -0.99
CA HIS A 91 -15.10 -14.97 -2.15
C HIS A 91 -16.33 -14.23 -2.69
N THR A 92 -17.46 -14.92 -2.82
CA THR A 92 -18.72 -14.35 -3.33
C THR A 92 -19.21 -13.19 -2.45
N GLN A 93 -19.14 -13.34 -1.13
CA GLN A 93 -19.48 -12.28 -0.18
C GLN A 93 -18.50 -11.12 -0.28
N LEU A 94 -17.20 -11.38 -0.40
CA LEU A 94 -16.19 -10.33 -0.57
C LEU A 94 -16.41 -9.53 -1.87
N VAL A 95 -16.63 -10.20 -3.01
CA VAL A 95 -16.96 -9.57 -4.29
C VAL A 95 -18.18 -8.64 -4.14
N THR A 96 -19.24 -9.13 -3.50
CA THR A 96 -20.46 -8.34 -3.25
C THR A 96 -20.15 -7.11 -2.39
N GLN A 97 -19.43 -7.30 -1.29
CA GLN A 97 -19.05 -6.23 -0.36
C GLN A 97 -18.20 -5.15 -1.04
N TRP A 98 -17.18 -5.54 -1.81
CA TRP A 98 -16.26 -4.60 -2.45
C TRP A 98 -16.91 -3.84 -3.61
N LYS A 99 -17.83 -4.47 -4.37
CA LYS A 99 -18.65 -3.76 -5.36
C LYS A 99 -19.56 -2.71 -4.73
N GLN A 100 -20.19 -3.04 -3.59
CA GLN A 100 -20.99 -2.08 -2.81
C GLN A 100 -20.13 -0.91 -2.32
N GLN A 101 -18.94 -1.18 -1.76
CA GLN A 101 -18.01 -0.13 -1.32
C GLN A 101 -17.55 0.76 -2.48
N THR A 102 -17.16 0.17 -3.61
CA THR A 102 -16.76 0.89 -4.83
C THR A 102 -17.89 1.83 -5.31
N SER A 103 -19.12 1.33 -5.31
CA SER A 103 -20.29 2.09 -5.71
C SER A 103 -20.63 3.21 -4.72
N GLN A 104 -20.46 2.96 -3.42
CA GLN A 104 -20.63 3.96 -2.37
C GLN A 104 -19.58 5.08 -2.49
N THR A 105 -18.32 4.75 -2.79
CA THR A 105 -17.28 5.77 -3.04
C THR A 105 -17.64 6.64 -4.23
N ALA A 106 -18.07 6.04 -5.36
CA ALA A 106 -18.50 6.81 -6.52
C ALA A 106 -19.68 7.74 -6.19
N TYR A 107 -20.68 7.27 -5.43
CA TYR A 107 -21.80 8.09 -4.97
C TYR A 107 -21.32 9.29 -4.13
N THR A 108 -20.44 9.05 -3.15
CA THR A 108 -19.90 10.11 -2.30
C THR A 108 -19.12 11.16 -3.10
N LEU A 109 -18.38 10.74 -4.13
CA LEU A 109 -17.69 11.67 -5.03
C LEU A 109 -18.68 12.51 -5.84
N LEU A 110 -19.76 11.92 -6.35
CA LEU A 110 -20.75 12.64 -7.18
C LEU A 110 -21.62 13.62 -6.38
N PHE A 111 -21.93 13.28 -5.13
CA PHE A 111 -22.90 13.99 -4.28
C PHE A 111 -22.73 15.53 -4.24
N PRO A 112 -21.53 16.11 -4.08
CA PRO A 112 -21.36 17.57 -3.99
C PRO A 112 -21.80 18.34 -5.23
N THR A 113 -21.91 17.68 -6.38
CA THR A 113 -22.28 18.30 -7.68
C THR A 113 -23.68 17.91 -8.15
N ASP A 114 -24.43 17.12 -7.38
CA ASP A 114 -25.77 16.66 -7.78
C ASP A 114 -26.77 17.81 -7.96
N TRP A 115 -26.70 18.82 -7.09
CA TRP A 115 -27.56 20.00 -7.17
C TRP A 115 -27.44 20.74 -8.51
N MET A 116 -26.27 20.71 -9.16
CA MET A 116 -26.05 21.36 -10.46
C MET A 116 -26.86 20.66 -11.56
N ILE A 117 -26.94 19.33 -11.50
CA ILE A 117 -27.71 18.51 -12.44
C ILE A 117 -29.21 18.63 -12.17
N VAL A 118 -29.61 18.64 -10.90
CA VAL A 118 -31.00 18.86 -10.50
C VAL A 118 -31.47 20.25 -10.95
N ARG A 119 -30.66 21.29 -10.73
CA ARG A 119 -30.96 22.65 -11.19
C ARG A 119 -31.15 22.70 -12.71
N GLU A 120 -30.25 22.08 -13.48
CA GLU A 120 -30.41 22.02 -14.94
C GLU A 120 -31.72 21.36 -15.36
N PHE A 121 -32.14 20.29 -14.68
CA PHE A 121 -33.40 19.64 -14.95
C PHE A 121 -34.61 20.51 -14.58
N ASP A 122 -34.55 21.21 -13.45
CA ASP A 122 -35.66 21.98 -12.89
C ASP A 122 -35.87 23.33 -13.58
N ASP A 123 -34.80 24.09 -13.83
CA ASP A 123 -34.86 25.48 -14.34
C ASP A 123 -34.14 25.71 -15.67
N GLY A 124 -33.48 24.67 -16.22
CA GLY A 124 -32.78 24.74 -17.48
C GLY A 124 -31.39 25.40 -17.40
N THR A 125 -30.92 25.81 -16.22
CA THR A 125 -29.57 26.37 -16.04
C THR A 125 -28.54 25.26 -16.20
N PRO A 126 -27.75 25.25 -17.29
CA PRO A 126 -26.87 24.14 -17.58
C PRO A 126 -25.79 23.98 -16.50
N ALA A 127 -25.54 22.73 -16.09
CA ALA A 127 -24.32 22.42 -15.36
C ALA A 127 -23.12 22.59 -16.29
N ASP A 128 -21.99 22.99 -15.69
CA ASP A 128 -20.74 23.16 -16.39
C ASP A 128 -20.31 21.87 -17.13
N ALA A 129 -19.73 22.03 -18.33
CA ALA A 129 -19.41 20.91 -19.21
C ALA A 129 -18.32 19.99 -18.64
N ASP A 130 -17.36 20.57 -17.91
CA ASP A 130 -16.32 19.80 -17.22
C ASP A 130 -16.93 19.02 -16.07
N THR A 131 -17.81 19.64 -15.28
CA THR A 131 -18.55 18.93 -14.22
C THR A 131 -19.33 17.74 -14.76
N LYS A 132 -20.05 17.90 -15.87
CA LYS A 132 -20.77 16.77 -16.52
C LYS A 132 -19.81 15.67 -16.93
N THR A 133 -18.67 16.03 -17.49
CA THR A 133 -17.72 15.02 -17.95
C THR A 133 -17.03 14.30 -16.80
N TRP A 134 -16.61 15.01 -15.75
CA TRP A 134 -16.01 14.40 -14.57
C TRP A 134 -16.96 13.36 -13.96
N ARG A 135 -18.24 13.72 -13.83
CA ARG A 135 -19.28 12.81 -13.32
C ARG A 135 -19.40 11.54 -14.18
N GLN A 136 -19.27 11.67 -15.50
CA GLN A 136 -19.25 10.51 -16.39
C GLN A 136 -18.00 9.65 -16.21
N LEU A 137 -16.82 10.26 -16.05
CA LEU A 137 -15.58 9.54 -15.76
C LEU A 137 -15.68 8.75 -14.45
N ILE A 138 -16.21 9.34 -13.37
CA ILE A 138 -16.45 8.62 -12.11
C ILE A 138 -17.32 7.37 -12.33
N ARG A 139 -18.41 7.49 -13.13
CA ARG A 139 -19.29 6.34 -13.43
C ARG A 139 -18.58 5.26 -14.23
N THR A 140 -17.82 5.63 -15.26
CA THR A 140 -17.03 4.68 -16.06
C THR A 140 -15.96 4.01 -15.19
N THR A 141 -15.25 4.76 -14.35
CA THR A 141 -14.27 4.21 -13.42
C THR A 141 -14.90 3.23 -12.43
N CYS A 142 -16.07 3.56 -11.88
CA CYS A 142 -16.81 2.66 -11.00
C CYS A 142 -17.21 1.36 -11.71
N ALA A 143 -17.77 1.45 -12.92
CA ALA A 143 -18.13 0.29 -13.74
C ALA A 143 -16.91 -0.61 -13.99
N ASN A 144 -15.81 -0.04 -14.47
CA ASN A 144 -14.57 -0.80 -14.75
C ASN A 144 -14.00 -1.49 -13.51
N LYS A 145 -14.04 -0.83 -12.34
CA LYS A 145 -13.61 -1.44 -11.07
C LYS A 145 -14.54 -2.58 -10.67
N ASN A 146 -15.86 -2.40 -10.78
CA ASN A 146 -16.83 -3.45 -10.50
C ASN A 146 -16.67 -4.65 -11.44
N ASP A 147 -16.41 -4.43 -12.72
CA ASP A 147 -16.13 -5.48 -13.69
C ASP A 147 -14.84 -6.23 -13.35
N SER A 148 -13.80 -5.50 -12.94
CA SER A 148 -12.53 -6.09 -12.50
C SER A 148 -12.71 -6.94 -11.24
N ILE A 149 -13.52 -6.49 -10.26
CA ILE A 149 -13.84 -7.24 -9.05
C ILE A 149 -14.64 -8.51 -9.40
N GLU A 150 -15.65 -8.39 -10.25
CA GLU A 150 -16.48 -9.53 -10.70
C GLU A 150 -15.66 -10.59 -11.45
N ALA A 151 -14.63 -10.16 -12.19
CA ALA A 151 -13.78 -11.05 -12.98
C ALA A 151 -12.80 -11.89 -12.14
N THR A 152 -12.61 -11.55 -10.85
CA THR A 152 -11.70 -12.31 -9.97
C THR A 152 -12.25 -13.70 -9.67
N THR A 153 -11.37 -14.70 -9.75
CA THR A 153 -11.74 -16.12 -9.60
C THR A 153 -11.55 -16.64 -8.19
N ASP A 154 -10.70 -15.99 -7.40
CA ASP A 154 -10.46 -16.32 -5.99
C ASP A 154 -10.16 -15.08 -5.13
N THR A 155 -10.04 -15.32 -3.83
CA THR A 155 -9.79 -14.29 -2.82
C THR A 155 -8.41 -13.65 -2.94
N ASP A 156 -7.41 -14.36 -3.49
CA ASP A 156 -6.05 -13.86 -3.64
C ASP A 156 -5.98 -12.83 -4.78
N GLU A 157 -6.61 -13.13 -5.91
CA GLU A 157 -6.78 -12.21 -7.04
C GLU A 157 -7.54 -10.95 -6.61
N LEU A 158 -8.61 -11.12 -5.82
CA LEU A 158 -9.37 -10.00 -5.27
C LEU A 158 -8.53 -9.15 -4.31
N ALA A 159 -7.79 -9.78 -3.39
CA ALA A 159 -6.92 -9.08 -2.46
C ALA A 159 -5.84 -8.29 -3.22
N GLN A 160 -5.23 -8.89 -4.25
CA GLN A 160 -4.24 -8.23 -5.10
C GLN A 160 -4.83 -7.01 -5.83
N PHE A 161 -6.03 -7.12 -6.39
CA PHE A 161 -6.68 -6.00 -7.06
C PHE A 161 -6.99 -4.85 -6.09
N ILE A 162 -7.65 -5.15 -4.96
CA ILE A 162 -8.10 -4.13 -3.99
C ILE A 162 -6.94 -3.44 -3.28
N THR A 163 -5.85 -4.15 -3.00
CA THR A 163 -4.64 -3.59 -2.39
C THR A 163 -3.67 -2.99 -3.40
N GLY A 164 -3.93 -3.20 -4.69
CA GLY A 164 -3.12 -2.70 -5.77
C GLY A 164 -3.16 -1.17 -5.88
N PRO A 165 -2.09 -0.56 -6.43
CA PRO A 165 -1.95 0.90 -6.48
C PRO A 165 -3.01 1.59 -7.35
N LEU A 166 -3.67 0.87 -8.25
CA LEU A 166 -4.68 1.43 -9.17
C LEU A 166 -6.10 1.44 -8.57
N TYR A 167 -6.40 0.60 -7.58
CA TYR A 167 -7.73 0.54 -6.97
C TYR A 167 -8.12 1.82 -6.22
N PRO A 168 -7.27 2.45 -5.38
CA PRO A 168 -7.67 3.67 -4.66
C PRO A 168 -7.73 4.92 -5.56
N VAL A 169 -7.28 4.84 -6.81
CA VAL A 169 -7.23 5.99 -7.72
C VAL A 169 -8.62 6.24 -8.34
N TRP A 170 -9.09 7.48 -8.20
CA TRP A 170 -10.34 8.01 -8.76
C TRP A 170 -10.06 9.31 -9.54
N PRO A 171 -10.81 9.58 -10.63
CA PRO A 171 -10.74 10.85 -11.33
C PRO A 171 -10.99 12.05 -10.40
N THR A 172 -10.16 13.07 -10.50
CA THR A 172 -10.33 14.35 -9.81
C THR A 172 -10.94 15.40 -10.75
N GLN A 173 -11.52 16.47 -10.21
CA GLN A 173 -11.97 17.59 -11.04
C GLN A 173 -10.79 18.36 -11.65
N GLU A 174 -9.63 18.35 -11.00
CA GLU A 174 -8.39 18.96 -11.51
C GLU A 174 -7.89 18.26 -12.77
N ASP A 175 -8.15 16.95 -12.92
CA ASP A 175 -7.84 16.19 -14.14
C ASP A 175 -8.55 16.74 -15.40
N LEU A 176 -9.56 17.61 -15.23
CA LEU A 176 -10.26 18.26 -16.33
C LEU A 176 -9.76 19.66 -16.66
N THR A 177 -8.99 20.30 -15.77
CA THR A 177 -8.34 21.56 -16.15
C THR A 177 -7.37 21.26 -17.27
N GLN A 178 -7.51 21.98 -18.39
CA GLN A 178 -6.59 21.84 -19.50
C GLN A 178 -5.18 22.15 -18.99
N PRO A 179 -4.25 21.17 -18.91
CA PRO A 179 -2.95 21.38 -18.29
C PRO A 179 -2.16 22.45 -19.04
N TYR A 180 -2.30 22.44 -20.37
CA TYR A 180 -1.70 23.41 -21.27
C TYR A 180 -2.62 23.71 -22.45
N PRO A 181 -2.70 24.97 -22.93
CA PRO A 181 -3.54 25.37 -24.05
C PRO A 181 -3.39 24.53 -25.33
N SER A 182 -2.19 23.98 -25.59
CA SER A 182 -1.90 23.12 -26.73
C SER A 182 -2.44 21.70 -26.62
N TRP A 183 -2.81 21.23 -25.43
CA TRP A 183 -3.28 19.86 -25.22
C TRP A 183 -4.72 19.72 -25.66
N THR A 184 -5.02 18.62 -26.35
CA THR A 184 -6.37 18.31 -26.83
C THR A 184 -7.01 17.24 -25.98
N ARG A 185 -8.32 17.38 -25.73
CA ARG A 185 -9.06 16.43 -24.92
C ARG A 185 -9.43 15.19 -25.73
N ASN A 186 -9.01 14.01 -25.27
CA ASN A 186 -9.40 12.75 -25.89
C ASN A 186 -10.88 12.44 -25.57
N PRO A 187 -11.76 12.29 -26.57
CA PRO A 187 -13.19 12.09 -26.35
C PRO A 187 -13.55 10.69 -25.81
N VAL A 188 -12.65 9.70 -25.94
CA VAL A 188 -12.86 8.31 -25.49
C VAL A 188 -12.37 8.12 -24.06
N THR A 189 -11.18 8.63 -23.75
CA THR A 189 -10.56 8.45 -22.42
C THR A 189 -10.86 9.60 -21.46
N GLY A 190 -11.32 10.74 -21.99
CA GLY A 190 -11.56 11.98 -21.24
C GLY A 190 -10.31 12.64 -20.69
N LYS A 191 -9.11 12.13 -21.03
CA LYS A 191 -7.81 12.67 -20.64
C LYS A 191 -7.35 13.76 -21.60
N TRP A 192 -6.59 14.72 -21.09
CA TRP A 192 -5.85 15.66 -21.92
C TRP A 192 -4.62 14.98 -22.52
N GLU A 193 -4.44 15.13 -23.82
CA GLU A 193 -3.29 14.58 -24.55
C GLU A 193 -2.48 15.73 -25.14
N ALA A 194 -1.16 15.69 -24.89
CA ALA A 194 -0.22 16.56 -25.56
C ALA A 194 -0.25 16.32 -27.07
N PRO A 195 -0.04 17.35 -27.91
CA PRO A 195 0.02 17.18 -29.36
C PRO A 195 1.21 16.34 -29.81
N VAL A 196 2.23 16.19 -28.95
CA VAL A 196 3.40 15.34 -29.18
C VAL A 196 3.44 14.22 -28.13
N PRO A 197 3.58 12.94 -28.53
CA PRO A 197 3.68 11.83 -27.59
C PRO A 197 4.86 11.96 -26.63
N TYR A 198 4.66 11.55 -25.37
CA TYR A 198 5.72 11.52 -24.37
C TYR A 198 6.85 10.56 -24.80
N PRO A 199 8.14 10.95 -24.69
CA PRO A 199 9.26 10.09 -25.07
C PRO A 199 9.31 8.78 -24.27
N ASN A 200 9.42 7.64 -24.95
CA ASN A 200 9.52 6.33 -24.31
C ASN A 200 10.98 5.86 -24.15
N ASP A 201 11.83 6.71 -23.56
CA ASP A 201 13.27 6.45 -23.36
C ASP A 201 13.66 6.30 -21.87
N GLY A 202 12.67 6.24 -20.98
CA GLY A 202 12.86 6.06 -19.54
C GLY A 202 13.36 7.31 -18.80
N LYS A 203 13.37 8.49 -19.44
CA LYS A 203 13.72 9.75 -18.81
C LYS A 203 12.49 10.59 -18.43
N ASN A 204 12.71 11.57 -17.57
CA ASN A 204 11.67 12.49 -17.10
C ASN A 204 11.65 13.77 -17.95
N TYR A 205 10.47 14.13 -18.45
CA TYR A 205 10.29 15.34 -19.25
C TYR A 205 9.14 16.19 -18.68
N GLU A 206 9.28 17.50 -18.79
CA GLU A 206 8.23 18.49 -18.55
C GLU A 206 7.78 19.06 -19.89
N TRP A 207 6.48 19.37 -20.02
CA TRP A 207 5.94 19.98 -21.22
C TRP A 207 6.22 21.49 -21.22
N ASP A 208 6.88 21.99 -22.26
CA ASP A 208 7.03 23.43 -22.50
C ASP A 208 6.00 23.92 -23.51
N GLU A 209 5.09 24.76 -23.03
CA GLU A 209 4.00 25.29 -23.84
C GLU A 209 4.48 26.28 -24.91
N ASN A 210 5.58 26.98 -24.70
CA ASN A 210 6.08 27.95 -25.67
C ASN A 210 6.64 27.26 -26.92
N THR A 211 7.28 26.11 -26.73
CA THR A 211 7.89 25.31 -27.81
C THR A 211 7.02 24.14 -28.25
N GLN A 212 5.95 23.84 -27.51
CA GLN A 212 5.08 22.68 -27.71
C GLN A 212 5.88 21.37 -27.78
N SER A 213 6.81 21.20 -26.85
CA SER A 213 7.72 20.06 -26.83
C SER A 213 8.04 19.59 -25.42
N TRP A 214 8.47 18.33 -25.30
CA TRP A 214 8.92 17.73 -24.05
C TRP A 214 10.37 18.15 -23.77
N ILE A 215 10.61 18.88 -22.68
CA ILE A 215 11.94 19.28 -22.20
C ILE A 215 12.41 18.29 -21.14
N LEU A 216 13.61 17.74 -21.33
CA LEU A 216 14.22 16.81 -20.37
C LEU A 216 14.45 17.53 -19.04
N VAL A 217 13.85 17.00 -17.97
CA VAL A 217 14.15 17.41 -16.61
C VAL A 217 15.47 16.73 -16.23
N PRO A 218 16.56 17.47 -15.99
CA PRO A 218 17.78 16.88 -15.49
C PRO A 218 17.48 16.26 -14.12
N ASP A 219 17.90 15.01 -13.90
CA ASP A 219 17.88 14.43 -12.56
C ASP A 219 18.53 15.43 -11.60
N MET A 220 17.77 15.86 -10.59
CA MET A 220 18.31 16.67 -9.50
C MET A 220 19.48 15.88 -8.91
N LEU A 221 20.71 16.31 -9.22
CA LEU A 221 21.89 15.77 -8.58
C LEU A 221 21.65 15.83 -7.06
N PRO A 222 21.98 14.78 -6.29
CA PRO A 222 21.85 14.84 -4.85
C PRO A 222 22.58 16.09 -4.37
N VAL A 223 21.90 16.92 -3.58
CA VAL A 223 22.50 18.08 -2.92
C VAL A 223 23.75 17.58 -2.21
N VAL A 224 24.92 17.87 -2.78
CA VAL A 224 26.19 17.64 -2.12
C VAL A 224 26.21 18.65 -0.99
N THR A 225 25.90 18.21 0.22
CA THR A 225 26.18 19.00 1.41
C THR A 225 27.66 19.34 1.38
N PRO A 226 28.05 20.63 1.31
CA PRO A 226 29.46 20.98 1.35
C PRO A 226 30.05 20.45 2.67
N PRO A 227 31.26 19.86 2.65
CA PRO A 227 31.89 19.40 3.88
C PRO A 227 32.02 20.57 4.85
N LEU A 228 31.67 20.33 6.11
CA LEU A 228 31.99 21.23 7.21
C LEU A 228 33.49 21.56 7.12
N VAL A 229 33.78 22.84 6.94
CA VAL A 229 35.14 23.37 7.10
C VAL A 229 35.39 23.37 8.61
N ASP A 230 36.37 22.59 9.05
CA ASP A 230 36.89 22.61 10.43
C ASP A 230 37.42 24.01 10.83
#